data_AF-A0A803QWW9-F1
#
_entry.id   AF-A0A803QWW9-F1
#
_cell.length_a   1.000
_cell.length_b   1.000
_cell.length_c   1.000
_cell.angle_alpha   90.00
_cell.angle_beta   90.00
_cell.angle_gamma   90.00
#
_symmetry.space_group_name_H-M   'P 1'
#
loop_
_entity.id
_entity.type
_entity.pdbx_description
1 polymer ?
#
loop_
_entity_poly.entity_id
_entity_poly.type
_entity_poly.pdbx_seq_one_letter_code
_entity_poly.pdbx_strand_id
1 'polypeptide(L)'
;MMERADSGQKLYSRMRLWELPDQYVIEPTDGTSAPYLSINRLDASLSFIDELPESSSVRAPKIQTIYGVVGMVKLLTGSYLIVITDRQCVGTYLGHTIFKVLSLKVFPCDHSLQNSDAQHKKMEAEFSALLNIVEKTSGLFFSYETNLTLSVQKLHDLGGESKLLPLWRQAEPRFLWNNYMLEVLIDNKLDPFLLPVIQGSFQHFQAAIGKDVIDVTLISRRCTRRNGTRMWRRGADPDGYVANFVETEQIVQLNGYTASFVQVKVTSAVIFYIVFSELGGALGHI
;
A
#
# COMPACT_ATOMS: atom_id res chain seq x y z
N MET A 1 -28.99 -8.43 -10.21
CA MET A 1 -29.54 -8.08 -8.89
C MET A 1 -28.39 -7.47 -8.12
N MET A 2 -28.25 -6.14 -8.17
CA MET A 2 -27.16 -5.42 -7.51
C MET A 2 -27.49 -5.32 -6.02
N GLU A 3 -26.69 -5.99 -5.19
CA GLU A 3 -26.68 -5.69 -3.76
C GLU A 3 -26.35 -4.21 -3.58
N ARG A 4 -27.18 -3.53 -2.79
CA ARG A 4 -26.94 -2.16 -2.35
C ARG A 4 -25.60 -2.16 -1.62
N ALA A 5 -24.59 -1.51 -2.21
CA ALA A 5 -23.33 -1.23 -1.52
C ALA A 5 -23.67 -0.41 -0.27
N ASP A 6 -23.49 -1.04 0.88
CA ASP A 6 -23.61 -0.40 2.17
C ASP A 6 -22.66 0.81 2.21
N SER A 7 -23.13 1.93 2.74
CA SER A 7 -22.44 3.22 2.69
C SER A 7 -20.97 3.08 3.11
N GLY A 8 -20.04 3.51 2.24
CA GLY A 8 -18.58 3.41 2.34
C GLY A 8 -18.02 3.01 3.70
N GLN A 9 -17.76 1.72 3.89
CA GLN A 9 -17.13 1.22 5.10
C GLN A 9 -15.79 1.94 5.33
N LYS A 10 -15.67 2.58 6.50
CA LYS A 10 -14.46 3.29 6.90
C LYS A 10 -13.36 2.29 7.22
N LEU A 11 -12.13 2.64 6.86
CA LEU A 11 -10.96 1.86 7.25
C LEU A 11 -10.75 1.91 8.76
N TYR A 12 -10.31 0.79 9.34
CA TYR A 12 -9.98 0.76 10.76
C TYR A 12 -8.71 1.58 11.04
N SER A 13 -8.82 2.52 11.97
CA SER A 13 -7.75 3.50 12.25
C SER A 13 -6.88 3.15 13.46
N ARG A 14 -7.38 2.25 14.32
CA ARG A 14 -6.69 1.72 15.50
C ARG A 14 -7.24 0.35 15.86
N MET A 15 -6.34 -0.62 16.02
CA MET A 15 -6.69 -2.00 16.35
C MET A 15 -5.78 -2.56 17.45
N ARG A 16 -6.22 -3.64 18.10
CA ARG A 16 -5.41 -4.48 18.98
C ARG A 16 -5.10 -5.80 18.27
N LEU A 17 -3.83 -6.17 18.23
CA LEU A 17 -3.37 -7.48 17.78
C LEU A 17 -3.10 -8.35 19.01
N TRP A 18 -3.79 -9.47 19.08
CA TRP A 18 -3.63 -10.51 20.07
C TRP A 18 -2.80 -11.65 19.49
N GLU A 19 -1.67 -11.95 20.12
CA GLU A 19 -0.80 -13.06 19.74
C GLU A 19 -1.17 -14.29 20.60
N LEU A 20 -1.99 -15.20 20.05
CA LEU A 20 -2.35 -16.49 20.66
C LEU A 20 -1.44 -17.62 20.15
N PRO A 21 -1.36 -18.79 20.81
CA PRO A 21 -0.49 -19.89 20.37
C PRO A 21 -0.80 -20.41 18.95
N ASP A 22 -2.08 -20.44 18.57
CA ASP A 22 -2.63 -21.05 17.37
C ASP A 22 -3.11 -20.04 16.32
N GLN A 23 -3.37 -18.79 16.72
CA GLN A 23 -3.90 -17.76 15.84
C GLN A 23 -3.41 -16.35 16.23
N TYR A 24 -3.58 -15.40 15.31
CA TYR A 24 -3.54 -13.97 15.60
C TYR A 24 -4.96 -13.44 15.53
N VAL A 25 -5.38 -12.61 16.49
CA VAL A 25 -6.69 -11.95 16.45
C VAL A 25 -6.49 -10.45 16.35
N ILE A 26 -7.12 -9.82 15.36
CA ILE A 26 -7.12 -8.38 15.15
C ILE A 26 -8.49 -7.84 15.53
N GLU A 27 -8.51 -6.99 16.54
CA GLU A 27 -9.69 -6.34 17.08
C GLU A 27 -9.69 -4.86 16.70
N PRO A 28 -10.71 -4.36 15.98
CA PRO A 28 -10.96 -2.93 15.84
C PRO A 28 -11.23 -2.27 17.19
N THR A 29 -10.58 -1.13 17.45
CA THR A 29 -10.71 -0.39 18.73
C THR A 29 -11.05 1.08 18.52
N ASP A 30 -11.45 1.46 17.32
CA ASP A 30 -11.81 2.82 16.92
C ASP A 30 -13.28 3.15 17.15
N GLY A 31 -13.98 2.35 17.97
CA GLY A 31 -15.38 2.54 18.34
C GLY A 31 -16.38 1.87 17.38
N THR A 32 -15.90 1.16 16.36
CA THR A 32 -16.74 0.31 15.51
C THR A 32 -17.07 -1.00 16.23
N SER A 33 -18.36 -1.37 16.28
CA SER A 33 -18.80 -2.68 16.78
C SER A 33 -18.64 -3.74 15.69
N ALA A 34 -17.40 -3.95 15.26
CA ALA A 34 -17.05 -4.85 14.18
C ALA A 34 -16.51 -6.20 14.71
N PRO A 35 -16.72 -7.30 13.96
CA PRO A 35 -16.17 -8.60 14.33
C PRO A 35 -14.64 -8.57 14.32
N TYR A 36 -14.04 -9.43 15.13
CA TYR A 36 -12.60 -9.62 15.15
C TYR A 36 -12.15 -10.43 13.94
N LEU A 37 -10.98 -10.12 13.40
CA LEU A 37 -10.35 -10.90 12.34
C LEU A 37 -9.38 -11.90 12.96
N SER A 38 -9.68 -13.19 12.87
CA SER A 38 -8.77 -14.27 13.22
C SER A 38 -7.95 -14.73 12.02
N ILE A 39 -6.66 -14.96 12.26
CA ILE A 39 -5.66 -15.43 11.30
C ILE A 39 -5.00 -16.66 11.90
N ASN A 40 -5.25 -17.82 11.31
CA ASN A 40 -4.71 -19.08 11.80
C ASN A 40 -3.19 -19.16 11.54
N ARG A 41 -2.39 -19.54 12.54
CA ARG A 41 -0.93 -19.62 12.41
C ARG A 41 -0.43 -20.86 11.66
N LEU A 42 -1.26 -21.88 11.47
CA LEU A 42 -0.92 -23.12 10.77
C LEU A 42 -1.01 -22.96 9.25
N ASP A 43 -2.13 -22.43 8.77
CA ASP A 43 -2.46 -22.37 7.33
C ASP A 43 -2.70 -20.95 6.80
N ALA A 44 -2.64 -19.94 7.68
CA ALA A 44 -2.89 -18.54 7.36
C ALA A 44 -4.31 -18.26 6.86
N SER A 45 -5.27 -19.13 7.18
CA SER A 45 -6.69 -18.92 6.90
C SER A 45 -7.25 -17.74 7.71
N LEU A 46 -8.16 -17.01 7.08
CA LEU A 46 -8.79 -15.80 7.62
C LEU A 46 -10.25 -16.09 7.94
N SER A 47 -10.70 -15.70 9.13
CA SER A 47 -12.10 -15.84 9.55
C SER A 47 -12.51 -14.71 10.48
N PHE A 48 -13.80 -14.38 10.47
CA PHE A 48 -14.37 -13.45 11.44
C PHE A 48 -14.84 -14.22 12.68
N ILE A 49 -14.56 -13.67 13.87
CA ILE A 49 -15.02 -14.19 15.15
C ILE A 49 -15.68 -13.07 15.96
N ASP A 50 -16.74 -13.41 16.70
CA ASP A 50 -17.50 -12.45 17.50
C ASP A 50 -16.94 -12.27 18.91
N GLU A 51 -16.28 -13.30 19.44
CA GLU A 51 -15.70 -13.31 20.78
C GLU A 51 -14.24 -13.76 20.72
N LEU A 52 -13.43 -13.26 21.66
CA LEU A 52 -12.04 -13.68 21.79
C LEU A 52 -12.02 -15.15 22.27
N PRO A 53 -11.17 -16.01 21.66
CA PRO A 53 -11.05 -17.40 22.09
C PRO A 53 -10.60 -17.48 23.54
N GLU A 54 -11.25 -18.34 24.33
CA GLU A 54 -10.81 -18.62 25.70
C GLU A 54 -9.41 -19.22 25.66
N SER A 55 -8.41 -18.46 26.15
CA SER A 55 -7.04 -18.97 26.22
C SER A 55 -6.95 -20.00 27.34
N SER A 56 -6.89 -21.28 26.97
CA SER A 56 -6.60 -22.40 27.89
C SER A 56 -5.12 -22.46 28.32
N SER A 57 -4.31 -21.48 27.91
CA SER A 57 -2.88 -21.46 28.15
C SER A 57 -2.51 -20.74 29.46
N VAL A 58 -1.48 -21.23 30.15
CA VAL A 58 -0.96 -20.67 31.42
C VAL A 58 -0.36 -19.27 31.25
N ARG A 59 -0.11 -18.81 30.02
CA ARG A 59 0.59 -17.56 29.72
C ARG A 59 -0.36 -16.53 29.14
N ALA A 60 -0.42 -15.34 29.76
CA ALA A 60 -1.22 -14.24 29.25
C ALA A 60 -0.84 -13.92 27.79
N PRO A 61 -1.82 -13.69 26.91
CA PRO A 61 -1.56 -13.40 25.51
C PRO A 61 -0.82 -12.06 25.38
N LYS A 62 0.10 -11.99 24.41
CA LYS A 62 0.79 -10.74 24.10
C LYS A 62 -0.14 -9.87 23.26
N ILE A 63 -0.38 -8.65 23.73
CA ILE A 63 -1.28 -7.69 23.09
C ILE A 63 -0.46 -6.48 22.66
N GLN A 64 -0.67 -6.01 21.44
CA GLN A 64 -0.06 -4.78 20.95
C GLN A 64 -1.06 -3.94 20.16
N THR A 65 -0.92 -2.61 20.21
CA THR A 65 -1.68 -1.72 19.33
C THR A 65 -1.07 -1.73 17.93
N ILE A 66 -1.92 -1.78 16.92
CA ILE A 66 -1.53 -1.61 15.52
C ILE A 66 -2.42 -0.54 14.88
N TYR A 67 -1.91 0.07 13.81
CA TYR A 67 -2.56 1.18 13.11
C TYR A 67 -2.95 0.84 11.67
N GLY A 68 -2.70 -0.38 11.23
CA GLY A 68 -3.05 -0.82 9.89
C GLY A 68 -2.50 -2.21 9.62
N VAL A 69 -3.22 -2.96 8.80
CA VAL A 69 -2.71 -4.20 8.21
C VAL A 69 -2.12 -3.81 6.85
N VAL A 70 -0.82 -4.01 6.68
CA VAL A 70 -0.17 -3.77 5.38
C VAL A 70 -0.61 -4.83 4.38
N GLY A 71 -0.76 -6.07 4.86
CA GLY A 71 -1.23 -7.20 4.09
C GLY A 71 -0.58 -8.49 4.55
N MET A 72 -0.69 -9.51 3.71
CA MET A 72 -0.08 -10.82 3.90
C MET A 72 0.80 -11.18 2.71
N VAL A 73 1.93 -11.82 2.98
CA VAL A 73 2.84 -12.33 1.94
C VAL A 73 3.00 -13.82 2.12
N LYS A 74 2.80 -14.56 1.03
CA LYS A 74 3.15 -15.98 0.95
C LYS A 74 4.53 -16.12 0.31
N LEU A 75 5.45 -16.77 1.00
CA LEU A 75 6.75 -17.16 0.45
C LEU A 75 6.64 -18.59 -0.12
N LEU A 76 7.65 -19.44 0.07
CA LEU A 76 7.62 -20.81 -0.46
C LEU A 76 6.54 -21.62 0.24
N THR A 77 6.60 -21.68 1.57
CA THR A 77 5.65 -22.45 2.38
C THR A 77 5.05 -21.59 3.49
N GLY A 78 5.83 -20.65 4.03
CA GLY A 78 5.36 -19.75 5.08
C GLY A 78 4.47 -18.62 4.55
N SER A 79 3.49 -18.24 5.35
CA SER A 79 2.74 -17.00 5.16
C SER A 79 3.07 -16.03 6.28
N TYR A 80 3.08 -14.74 5.99
CA TYR A 80 3.52 -13.71 6.93
C TYR A 80 2.56 -12.54 6.92
N LEU A 81 2.07 -12.18 8.09
CA LEU A 81 1.25 -11.00 8.33
C LEU A 81 2.16 -9.80 8.58
N ILE A 82 1.89 -8.68 7.91
CA ILE A 82 2.66 -7.45 8.06
C ILE A 82 1.71 -6.36 8.57
N VAL A 83 2.09 -5.72 9.68
CA VAL A 83 1.28 -4.67 10.33
C VAL A 83 2.08 -3.42 10.62
N ILE A 84 1.37 -2.29 10.69
CA ILE A 84 1.91 -1.00 11.13
C ILE A 84 1.78 -0.92 12.64
N THR A 85 2.90 -0.91 13.36
CA THR A 85 2.94 -0.80 14.83
C THR A 85 3.11 0.63 15.30
N ASP A 86 3.67 1.51 14.45
CA ASP A 86 3.83 2.92 14.78
C ASP A 86 3.70 3.84 13.57
N ARG A 87 3.13 5.02 13.77
CA ARG A 87 2.85 6.03 12.74
C ARG A 87 2.94 7.45 13.30
N GLN A 88 3.28 8.39 12.43
CA GLN A 88 3.32 9.81 12.75
C GLN A 88 2.40 10.60 11.82
N CYS A 89 1.59 11.51 12.37
CA CYS A 89 0.90 12.52 11.58
C CYS A 89 1.91 13.53 11.01
N VAL A 90 1.98 13.66 9.69
CA VAL A 90 2.98 14.50 9.00
C VAL A 90 2.38 15.71 8.28
N GLY A 91 1.06 15.89 8.36
CA GLY A 91 0.35 17.02 7.79
C GLY A 91 -0.98 16.60 7.17
N THR A 92 -1.52 17.47 6.32
CA THR A 92 -2.80 17.25 5.65
C THR A 92 -2.66 17.32 4.14
N TYR A 93 -3.46 16.53 3.43
CA TYR A 93 -3.60 16.55 1.97
C TYR A 93 -5.08 16.75 1.64
N LEU A 94 -5.43 17.89 1.05
CA LEU A 94 -6.83 18.26 0.77
C LEU A 94 -7.74 18.17 2.02
N GLY A 95 -7.23 18.54 3.19
CA GLY A 95 -7.95 18.47 4.47
C GLY A 95 -7.94 17.10 5.16
N HIS A 96 -7.44 16.05 4.50
CA HIS A 96 -7.33 14.71 5.10
C HIS A 96 -5.98 14.49 5.75
N THR A 97 -5.97 13.78 6.88
CA THR A 97 -4.72 13.56 7.62
C THR A 97 -3.82 12.55 6.92
N ILE A 98 -2.52 12.84 6.90
CA ILE A 98 -1.50 11.97 6.31
C ILE A 98 -0.58 11.42 7.38
N PHE A 99 -0.35 10.11 7.29
CA PHE A 99 0.49 9.39 8.22
C PHE A 99 1.72 8.84 7.53
N LYS A 100 2.87 9.02 8.18
CA LYS A 100 4.11 8.33 7.86
C LYS A 100 4.21 7.07 8.72
N VAL A 101 4.50 5.94 8.11
CA VAL A 101 4.81 4.70 8.83
C VAL A 101 6.17 4.86 9.52
N LEU A 102 6.23 4.65 10.83
CA LEU A 102 7.46 4.67 11.62
C LEU A 102 7.99 3.26 11.87
N SER A 103 7.11 2.30 12.14
CA SER A 103 7.49 0.93 12.43
C SER A 103 6.51 -0.05 11.77
N LEU A 104 7.10 -1.07 11.15
CA LEU A 104 6.43 -2.25 10.65
C LEU A 104 6.90 -3.45 11.46
N LYS A 105 6.01 -4.43 11.64
CA LYS A 105 6.36 -5.71 12.24
C LYS A 105 5.81 -6.86 11.41
N VAL A 106 6.61 -7.89 11.24
CA VAL A 106 6.27 -9.10 10.52
C VAL A 106 5.95 -10.23 11.50
N PHE A 107 4.87 -10.96 11.22
CA PHE A 107 4.34 -12.04 12.03
C PHE A 107 4.24 -13.32 11.20
N PRO A 108 5.01 -14.36 11.52
CA PRO A 108 4.94 -15.61 10.77
C PRO A 108 3.67 -16.39 11.12
N CYS A 109 3.07 -16.97 10.08
CA CYS A 109 2.01 -17.97 10.10
C CYS A 109 2.60 -19.27 9.52
N ASP A 110 3.61 -19.79 10.21
CA ASP A 110 4.55 -20.82 9.72
C ASP A 110 4.39 -22.15 10.46
N HIS A 111 3.32 -22.36 11.22
CA HIS A 111 3.25 -23.52 12.11
C HIS A 111 3.15 -24.86 11.33
N SER A 112 2.74 -24.83 10.06
CA SER A 112 2.80 -25.96 9.13
C SER A 112 4.22 -26.35 8.70
N LEU A 113 5.21 -25.45 8.79
CA LEU A 113 6.61 -25.74 8.47
C LEU A 113 7.26 -26.70 9.48
N GLN A 114 6.67 -26.93 10.66
CA GLN A 114 7.14 -27.96 11.59
C GLN A 114 7.30 -29.34 10.91
N ASN A 115 6.42 -29.64 9.95
CA ASN A 115 6.35 -30.94 9.25
C ASN A 115 7.04 -30.96 7.88
N SER A 116 7.68 -29.87 7.43
CA SER A 116 8.33 -29.80 6.12
C SER A 116 9.76 -30.35 6.14
N ASP A 117 10.25 -30.73 4.95
CA ASP A 117 11.60 -31.24 4.73
C ASP A 117 12.67 -30.22 5.16
N ALA A 118 13.82 -30.71 5.63
CA ALA A 118 14.91 -29.90 6.17
C ALA A 118 15.43 -28.88 5.13
N GLN A 119 15.41 -29.23 3.84
CA GLN A 119 15.79 -28.33 2.76
C GLN A 119 14.81 -27.16 2.62
N HIS A 120 13.50 -27.41 2.70
CA HIS A 120 12.48 -26.36 2.62
C HIS A 120 12.56 -25.41 3.82
N LYS A 121 12.79 -25.94 5.03
CA LYS A 121 13.03 -25.14 6.23
C LYS A 121 14.22 -24.20 6.08
N LYS A 122 15.32 -24.68 5.51
CA LYS A 122 16.52 -23.87 5.28
C LYS A 122 16.27 -22.75 4.28
N MET A 123 15.65 -23.06 3.14
CA MET A 123 15.32 -22.06 2.12
C MET A 123 14.35 -21.01 2.68
N GLU A 124 13.30 -21.44 3.39
CA GLU A 124 12.35 -20.52 4.03
C GLU A 124 13.05 -19.59 5.03
N ALA A 125 13.98 -20.10 5.84
CA ALA A 125 14.78 -19.26 6.74
C ALA A 125 15.57 -18.18 5.97
N GLU A 126 16.17 -18.53 4.82
CA GLU A 126 16.87 -17.58 3.96
C GLU A 126 15.91 -16.52 3.37
N PHE A 127 14.72 -16.91 2.91
CA PHE A 127 13.72 -15.95 2.40
C PHE A 127 13.11 -15.10 3.51
N SER A 128 12.86 -15.66 4.70
CA SER A 128 12.36 -14.93 5.86
C SER A 128 13.33 -13.84 6.30
N ALA A 129 14.65 -14.05 6.10
CA ALA A 129 15.64 -13.01 6.35
C ALA A 129 15.46 -11.79 5.44
N LEU A 130 14.89 -11.95 4.24
CA LEU A 130 14.52 -10.83 3.36
C LEU A 130 13.33 -10.03 3.91
N LEU A 131 12.46 -10.63 4.72
CA LEU A 131 11.37 -9.91 5.37
C LEU A 131 11.88 -8.89 6.40
N ASN A 132 13.09 -9.05 6.93
CA ASN A 132 13.74 -8.00 7.72
C ASN A 132 13.96 -6.69 6.93
N ILE A 133 13.98 -6.76 5.59
CA ILE A 133 14.05 -5.57 4.73
C ILE A 133 12.72 -4.82 4.76
N VAL A 134 11.59 -5.53 4.88
CA VAL A 134 10.26 -4.93 5.01
C VAL A 134 10.18 -4.07 6.26
N GLU A 135 10.64 -4.58 7.41
CA GLU A 135 10.65 -3.82 8.67
C GLU A 135 11.52 -2.56 8.61
N LYS A 136 12.57 -2.57 7.78
CA LYS A 136 13.47 -1.43 7.55
C LYS A 136 13.01 -0.51 6.43
N THR A 137 11.90 -0.81 5.78
CA THR A 137 11.41 0.00 4.66
C THR A 137 10.95 1.36 5.18
N SER A 138 11.52 2.42 4.63
CA SER A 138 11.21 3.80 4.99
C SER A 138 10.53 4.54 3.85
N GLY A 139 9.99 5.72 4.17
CA GLY A 139 9.29 6.57 3.19
C GLY A 139 7.93 6.01 2.79
N LEU A 140 7.26 5.28 3.70
CA LEU A 140 5.90 4.79 3.50
C LEU A 140 4.89 5.78 4.09
N PHE A 141 3.86 6.09 3.32
CA PHE A 141 2.82 7.04 3.70
C PHE A 141 1.44 6.49 3.34
N PHE A 142 0.43 6.87 4.12
CA PHE A 142 -0.96 6.47 3.89
C PHE A 142 -1.92 7.51 4.49
N SER A 143 -3.20 7.37 4.14
CA SER A 143 -4.32 8.04 4.80
C SER A 143 -5.46 7.03 4.96
N TYR A 144 -6.28 7.22 5.99
CA TYR A 144 -7.51 6.43 6.17
C TYR A 144 -8.67 6.97 5.32
N GLU A 145 -8.55 8.20 4.79
CA GLU A 145 -9.68 8.96 4.25
C GLU A 145 -9.50 9.38 2.79
N THR A 146 -8.26 9.48 2.31
CA THR A 146 -7.96 9.91 0.94
C THR A 146 -7.04 8.94 0.21
N ASN A 147 -7.21 8.86 -1.11
CA ASN A 147 -6.39 8.02 -1.96
C ASN A 147 -5.12 8.77 -2.39
N LEU A 148 -4.00 8.41 -1.78
CA LEU A 148 -2.70 9.03 -2.08
C LEU A 148 -2.04 8.54 -3.36
N THR A 149 -2.55 7.49 -4.00
CA THR A 149 -1.95 6.93 -5.22
C THR A 149 -2.25 7.75 -6.47
N LEU A 150 -3.24 8.64 -6.42
CA LEU A 150 -3.65 9.50 -7.52
C LEU A 150 -3.21 10.96 -7.30
N SER A 151 -2.99 11.69 -8.39
CA SER A 151 -2.84 13.14 -8.34
C SER A 151 -4.20 13.81 -8.08
N VAL A 152 -4.18 15.05 -7.59
CA VAL A 152 -5.38 15.87 -7.38
C VAL A 152 -6.20 15.98 -8.65
N GLN A 153 -5.55 16.15 -9.80
CA GLN A 153 -6.24 16.20 -11.09
C GLN A 153 -7.00 14.89 -11.36
N LYS A 154 -6.34 13.73 -11.19
CA LYS A 154 -6.99 12.43 -11.37
C LYS A 154 -8.09 12.18 -10.34
N LEU A 155 -7.88 12.59 -9.09
CA LEU A 155 -8.89 12.51 -8.02
C LEU A 155 -10.13 13.35 -8.34
N HIS A 156 -9.94 14.51 -8.97
CA HIS A 156 -11.05 15.36 -9.42
C HIS A 156 -11.79 14.72 -10.59
N ASP A 157 -11.06 14.12 -11.53
CA ASP A 157 -11.61 13.43 -12.70
C ASP A 157 -12.29 12.09 -12.36
N LEU A 158 -12.11 11.56 -11.13
CA LEU A 158 -12.88 10.41 -10.67
C LEU A 158 -14.37 10.76 -10.66
N GLY A 159 -15.15 9.96 -11.38
CA GLY A 159 -16.60 10.04 -11.36
C GLY A 159 -17.17 9.82 -9.95
N GLY A 160 -18.40 10.31 -9.72
CA GLY A 160 -19.07 10.20 -8.42
C GLY A 160 -19.18 8.75 -7.92
N GLU A 161 -19.43 7.80 -8.83
CA GLU A 161 -19.50 6.37 -8.49
C GLU A 161 -18.16 5.81 -7.99
N SER A 162 -17.05 6.19 -8.61
CA SER A 162 -15.72 5.75 -8.19
C SER A 162 -15.37 6.24 -6.79
N LYS A 163 -15.86 7.43 -6.38
CA LYS A 163 -15.65 7.98 -5.04
C LYS A 163 -16.38 7.20 -3.94
N LEU A 164 -17.41 6.43 -4.30
CA LEU A 164 -18.15 5.57 -3.36
C LEU A 164 -17.44 4.24 -3.09
N LEU A 165 -16.47 3.86 -3.94
CA LEU A 165 -15.72 2.62 -3.77
C LEU A 165 -14.75 2.71 -2.58
N PRO A 166 -14.37 1.59 -1.95
CA PRO A 166 -13.27 1.56 -1.00
C PRO A 166 -11.98 2.13 -1.59
N LEU A 167 -11.13 2.76 -0.77
CA LEU A 167 -9.91 3.44 -1.22
C LEU A 167 -8.99 2.54 -2.05
N TRP A 168 -8.91 1.25 -1.73
CA TRP A 168 -8.08 0.29 -2.46
C TRP A 168 -8.58 0.05 -3.90
N ARG A 169 -9.89 0.11 -4.16
CA ARG A 169 -10.45 -0.03 -5.52
C ARG A 169 -10.26 1.22 -6.36
N GLN A 170 -10.13 2.37 -5.71
CA GLN A 170 -9.80 3.64 -6.38
C GLN A 170 -8.30 3.75 -6.68
N ALA A 171 -7.47 2.93 -6.03
CA ALA A 171 -6.03 3.08 -6.05
C ALA A 171 -5.44 2.81 -7.44
N GLU A 172 -4.47 3.63 -7.84
CA GLU A 172 -3.65 3.40 -9.02
C GLU A 172 -2.58 2.35 -8.69
N PRO A 173 -2.64 1.15 -9.31
CA PRO A 173 -1.76 0.03 -8.94
C PRO A 173 -0.27 0.34 -9.08
N ARG A 174 0.10 1.27 -9.96
CA ARG A 174 1.49 1.71 -10.13
C ARG A 174 2.09 2.31 -8.87
N PHE A 175 1.31 2.98 -8.03
CA PHE A 175 1.79 3.65 -6.83
C PHE A 175 1.35 2.97 -5.53
N LEU A 176 0.56 1.90 -5.63
CA LEU A 176 0.13 1.09 -4.50
C LEU A 176 1.25 0.14 -4.07
N TRP A 177 2.04 0.55 -3.07
CA TRP A 177 3.23 -0.17 -2.61
C TRP A 177 2.93 -1.58 -2.11
N ASN A 178 1.84 -1.73 -1.37
CA ASN A 178 1.40 -3.00 -0.80
C ASN A 178 0.41 -3.78 -1.68
N ASN A 179 0.30 -3.47 -2.99
CA ASN A 179 -0.70 -4.09 -3.88
C ASN A 179 -0.73 -5.62 -3.79
N TYR A 180 0.42 -6.26 -3.96
CA TYR A 180 0.53 -7.73 -3.86
C TYR A 180 0.17 -8.26 -2.46
N MET A 181 0.52 -7.53 -1.41
CA MET A 181 0.27 -7.95 -0.03
C MET A 181 -1.22 -7.90 0.32
N LEU A 182 -2.00 -7.08 -0.39
CA LEU A 182 -3.43 -6.94 -0.18
C LEU A 182 -4.25 -8.06 -0.83
N GLU A 183 -3.70 -8.84 -1.75
CA GLU A 183 -4.44 -9.86 -2.53
C GLU A 183 -5.20 -10.84 -1.63
N VAL A 184 -4.53 -11.39 -0.61
CA VAL A 184 -5.15 -12.34 0.33
C VAL A 184 -6.34 -11.71 1.08
N LEU A 185 -6.24 -10.43 1.42
CA LEU A 185 -7.31 -9.71 2.12
C LEU A 185 -8.46 -9.36 1.16
N ILE A 186 -8.15 -9.05 -0.10
CA ILE A 186 -9.13 -8.79 -1.16
C ILE A 186 -9.97 -10.05 -1.44
N ASP A 187 -9.31 -11.20 -1.57
CA ASP A 187 -9.98 -12.49 -1.83
C ASP A 187 -10.93 -12.89 -0.70
N ASN A 188 -10.61 -12.48 0.54
CA ASN A 188 -11.43 -12.69 1.73
C ASN A 188 -12.41 -11.53 2.03
N LYS A 189 -12.54 -10.55 1.12
CA LYS A 189 -13.48 -9.41 1.21
C LYS A 189 -13.31 -8.56 2.48
N LEU A 190 -12.07 -8.33 2.91
CA LEU A 190 -11.73 -7.61 4.14
C LEU A 190 -11.62 -6.10 3.93
N ASP A 191 -12.61 -5.47 3.27
CA ASP A 191 -12.57 -4.08 2.82
C ASP A 191 -12.11 -3.06 3.88
N PRO A 192 -12.58 -3.09 5.15
CA PRO A 192 -12.12 -2.17 6.20
C PRO A 192 -10.65 -2.30 6.61
N PHE A 193 -9.99 -3.42 6.28
CA PHE A 193 -8.57 -3.66 6.55
C PHE A 193 -7.66 -3.31 5.36
N LEU A 194 -8.23 -3.10 4.17
CA LEU A 194 -7.49 -2.89 2.92
C LEU A 194 -6.95 -1.45 2.83
N LEU A 195 -5.88 -1.17 3.57
CA LEU A 195 -5.22 0.13 3.66
C LEU A 195 -4.22 0.35 2.50
N PRO A 196 -4.46 1.31 1.59
CA PRO A 196 -3.50 1.64 0.54
C PRO A 196 -2.28 2.37 1.09
N VAL A 197 -1.08 1.87 0.80
CA VAL A 197 0.19 2.50 1.20
C VAL A 197 0.97 2.93 -0.03
N ILE A 198 1.52 4.14 -0.02
CA ILE A 198 2.47 4.61 -1.05
C ILE A 198 3.89 4.62 -0.52
N GLN A 199 4.87 4.54 -1.42
CA GLN A 199 6.28 4.78 -1.10
C GLN A 199 6.76 6.07 -1.78
N GLY A 200 7.48 6.92 -1.06
CA GLY A 200 8.11 8.13 -1.60
C GLY A 200 8.41 9.17 -0.53
N SER A 201 7.90 10.39 -0.70
CA SER A 201 8.06 11.48 0.27
C SER A 201 6.81 12.33 0.38
N PHE A 202 6.59 12.90 1.55
CA PHE A 202 5.51 13.84 1.81
C PHE A 202 6.05 15.00 2.65
N GLN A 203 5.77 16.22 2.21
CA GLN A 203 6.08 17.44 2.94
C GLN A 203 4.87 18.36 2.86
N HIS A 204 4.51 18.94 3.99
CA HIS A 204 3.42 19.91 4.09
C HIS A 204 3.93 21.07 4.94
N PHE A 205 3.75 22.29 4.43
CA PHE A 205 4.15 23.50 5.13
C PHE A 205 3.29 24.69 4.70
N GLN A 206 3.19 25.67 5.59
CA GLN A 206 2.56 26.95 5.30
C GLN A 206 3.60 27.98 4.92
N ALA A 207 3.29 28.82 3.93
CA ALA A 207 4.13 29.92 3.51
C ALA A 207 3.30 31.21 3.39
N ALA A 208 3.88 32.34 3.76
CA ALA A 208 3.24 33.64 3.57
C ALA A 208 3.64 34.24 2.21
N ILE A 209 2.66 34.64 1.42
CA ILE A 209 2.85 35.42 0.18
C ILE A 209 2.08 36.72 0.33
N GLY A 210 2.81 37.81 0.60
CA GLY A 210 2.20 39.11 0.90
C GLY A 210 1.39 39.05 2.21
N LYS A 211 0.06 39.19 2.11
CA LYS A 211 -0.85 39.11 3.26
C LYS A 211 -1.50 37.74 3.43
N ASP A 212 -1.37 36.88 2.42
CA ASP A 212 -2.04 35.60 2.37
C ASP A 212 -1.11 34.50 2.91
N VAL A 213 -1.69 33.54 3.61
CA VAL A 213 -1.02 32.29 4.00
C VAL A 213 -1.48 31.21 3.04
N ILE A 214 -0.52 30.57 2.38
CA ILE A 214 -0.77 29.45 1.47
C ILE A 214 -0.36 28.13 2.13
N ASP A 215 -1.14 27.09 1.91
CA ASP A 215 -0.77 25.72 2.25
C ASP A 215 -0.07 25.10 1.04
N VAL A 216 1.16 24.64 1.23
CA VAL A 216 1.95 23.98 0.21
C VAL A 216 2.17 22.53 0.61
N THR A 217 1.78 21.62 -0.28
CA THR A 217 2.00 20.19 -0.12
C THR A 217 2.84 19.68 -1.27
N LEU A 218 3.94 18.99 -0.96
CA LEU A 218 4.78 18.31 -1.92
C LEU A 218 4.73 16.81 -1.64
N ILE A 219 4.16 16.05 -2.56
CA ILE A 219 4.07 14.59 -2.48
C ILE A 219 4.81 13.96 -3.64
N SER A 220 5.68 12.98 -3.34
CA SER A 220 6.33 12.15 -4.35
C SER A 220 5.89 10.71 -4.16
N ARG A 221 5.46 10.06 -5.25
CA ARG A 221 5.02 8.67 -5.31
C ARG A 221 5.95 7.87 -6.20
N ARG A 222 6.53 6.79 -5.69
CA ARG A 222 7.40 5.88 -6.44
C ARG A 222 6.59 4.75 -7.05
N CYS A 223 6.81 4.48 -8.33
CA CYS A 223 6.18 3.37 -9.03
C CYS A 223 6.71 2.01 -8.55
N THR A 224 5.85 1.02 -8.40
CA THR A 224 6.16 -0.34 -7.90
C THR A 224 6.58 -1.32 -8.99
N ARG A 225 6.14 -1.12 -10.23
CA ARG A 225 6.25 -2.12 -11.32
C ARG A 225 7.68 -2.49 -11.72
N ARG A 226 8.62 -1.54 -11.65
CA ARG A 226 10.03 -1.77 -12.03
C ARG A 226 11.02 -1.22 -11.00
N ASN A 227 10.88 -1.66 -9.75
CA ASN A 227 11.86 -1.41 -8.72
C ASN A 227 13.14 -2.23 -8.96
N GLY A 228 14.31 -1.58 -8.87
CA GLY A 228 15.60 -2.24 -9.08
C GLY A 228 16.77 -1.27 -9.01
N THR A 229 17.95 -1.80 -8.71
CA THR A 229 19.19 -1.02 -8.66
C THR A 229 19.51 -0.43 -10.03
N ARG A 230 19.90 0.85 -10.04
CA ARG A 230 20.15 1.70 -11.22
C ARG A 230 21.15 1.10 -12.23
N MET A 231 21.96 0.13 -11.81
CA MET A 231 22.92 -0.57 -12.65
C MET A 231 22.30 -1.69 -13.51
N TRP A 232 21.17 -2.27 -13.10
CA TRP A 232 20.61 -3.49 -13.71
C TRP A 232 19.29 -3.27 -14.47
N ARG A 233 18.67 -2.09 -14.33
CA ARG A 233 17.43 -1.73 -15.04
C ARG A 233 17.52 -0.30 -15.57
N ARG A 234 17.93 -0.14 -16.84
CA ARG A 234 17.79 1.11 -17.62
C ARG A 234 16.84 0.86 -18.77
N GLY A 235 16.14 1.91 -19.23
CA GLY A 235 15.19 1.83 -20.34
C GLY A 235 13.79 1.37 -19.94
N ALA A 236 12.95 1.19 -20.96
CA ALA A 236 11.61 0.63 -20.84
C ALA A 236 11.64 -0.90 -21.01
N ASP A 237 10.66 -1.60 -20.43
CA ASP A 237 10.41 -3.01 -20.75
C ASP A 237 9.49 -3.16 -21.98
N PRO A 238 9.20 -4.40 -22.44
CA PRO A 238 8.34 -4.62 -23.60
C PRO A 238 6.95 -4.00 -23.48
N ASP A 239 6.46 -3.79 -22.25
CA ASP A 239 5.17 -3.17 -21.96
C ASP A 239 5.27 -1.64 -21.80
N GLY A 240 6.46 -1.06 -21.99
CA GLY A 240 6.71 0.38 -21.93
C GLY A 240 6.98 0.94 -20.53
N TYR A 241 7.10 0.11 -19.48
CA TYR A 241 7.37 0.60 -18.13
C TYR A 241 8.84 0.98 -17.95
N VAL A 242 9.09 2.21 -17.52
CA VAL A 242 10.44 2.73 -17.27
C VAL A 242 10.88 2.44 -15.83
N ALA A 243 12.16 2.13 -15.65
CA ALA A 243 12.74 1.90 -14.33
C ALA A 243 12.72 3.15 -13.42
N ASN A 244 12.46 2.93 -12.12
CA ASN A 244 12.47 3.96 -11.07
C ASN A 244 11.64 5.22 -11.42
N PHE A 245 10.43 5.01 -11.94
CA PHE A 245 9.47 6.07 -12.19
C PHE A 245 9.00 6.69 -10.87
N VAL A 246 9.04 8.02 -10.79
CA VAL A 246 8.55 8.80 -9.65
C VAL A 246 7.67 9.94 -10.18
N GLU A 247 6.47 10.06 -9.63
CA GLU A 247 5.61 11.23 -9.80
C GLU A 247 5.82 12.15 -8.60
N THR A 248 6.06 13.44 -8.84
CA THR A 248 6.09 14.47 -7.79
C THR A 248 5.03 15.49 -8.10
N GLU A 249 4.12 15.70 -7.14
CA GLU A 249 3.02 16.64 -7.24
C GLU A 249 3.22 17.75 -6.21
N GLN A 250 3.23 18.99 -6.69
CA GLN A 250 3.16 20.19 -5.87
C GLN A 250 1.72 20.69 -5.86
N ILE A 251 1.17 20.88 -4.67
CA ILE A 251 -0.19 21.35 -4.45
C ILE A 251 -0.11 22.63 -3.65
N VAL A 252 -0.81 23.66 -4.12
CA VAL A 252 -0.94 24.94 -3.43
C VAL A 252 -2.43 25.18 -3.17
N GLN A 253 -2.78 25.43 -1.91
CA GLN A 253 -4.13 25.77 -1.50
C GLN A 253 -4.14 27.18 -0.91
N LEU A 254 -5.05 28.02 -1.41
CA LEU A 254 -5.23 29.40 -0.97
C LEU A 254 -6.70 29.79 -1.11
N ASN A 255 -7.32 30.27 -0.03
CA ASN A 255 -8.68 30.83 -0.04
C ASN A 255 -9.71 29.90 -0.72
N GLY A 256 -9.60 28.58 -0.52
CA GLY A 256 -10.47 27.57 -1.13
C GLY A 256 -10.11 27.15 -2.56
N TYR A 257 -9.19 27.87 -3.22
CA TYR A 257 -8.64 27.46 -4.51
C TYR A 257 -7.55 26.41 -4.30
N THR A 258 -7.49 25.42 -5.19
CA THR A 258 -6.46 24.37 -5.21
C THR A 258 -5.82 24.33 -6.59
N ALA A 259 -4.49 24.49 -6.64
CA ALA A 259 -3.69 24.27 -7.82
C ALA A 259 -2.82 23.02 -7.61
N SER A 260 -2.72 22.16 -8.62
CA SER A 260 -1.85 20.99 -8.63
C SER A 260 -0.95 21.02 -9.86
N PHE A 261 0.33 20.74 -9.65
CA PHE A 261 1.33 20.64 -10.69
C PHE A 261 2.11 19.32 -10.53
N VAL A 262 2.05 18.47 -11.55
CA VAL A 262 2.66 17.15 -11.55
C VAL A 262 3.90 17.12 -12.44
N GLN A 263 5.01 16.62 -11.90
CA GLN A 263 6.24 16.35 -12.62
C GLN A 263 6.61 14.87 -12.52
N VAL A 264 7.10 14.30 -13.61
CA VAL A 264 7.56 12.90 -13.66
C VAL A 264 9.07 12.84 -13.78
N LYS A 265 9.71 11.97 -13.01
CA LYS A 265 11.14 11.65 -13.09
C LYS A 265 11.32 10.16 -13.32
N VAL A 266 12.24 9.79 -14.21
CA VAL A 266 12.57 8.40 -14.55
C VAL A 266 14.08 8.22 -14.68
N THR A 267 14.57 7.00 -14.44
CA THR A 267 15.99 6.68 -14.69
C THR A 267 16.19 6.38 -16.18
N SER A 268 16.69 7.36 -16.93
CA SER A 268 17.12 7.24 -18.33
C SER A 268 16.00 6.79 -19.28
N ALA A 269 15.25 7.76 -19.83
CA ALA A 269 14.56 7.56 -21.10
C ALA A 269 15.63 7.46 -22.21
N VAL A 270 16.11 6.25 -22.50
CA VAL A 270 16.74 6.02 -23.80
C VAL A 270 15.59 5.80 -24.77
N ILE A 271 15.28 6.84 -25.53
CA ILE A 271 14.35 6.78 -26.66
C ILE A 271 15.03 5.92 -27.73
N PHE A 272 14.51 4.71 -27.98
CA PHE A 272 14.73 4.02 -29.24
C PHE A 272 13.36 3.71 -29.82
N TYR A 273 12.99 4.42 -30.89
CA TYR A 273 12.48 3.90 -32.15
C TYR A 273 12.46 5.08 -33.14
N ILE A 274 13.58 5.29 -33.85
CA ILE A 274 13.49 5.85 -35.21
C ILE A 274 13.13 4.64 -36.08
N VAL A 275 11.86 4.50 -36.43
CA VAL A 275 11.48 3.71 -37.60
C VAL A 275 11.60 4.67 -38.78
N PHE A 276 12.69 4.57 -39.54
CA PHE A 276 12.67 5.04 -40.92
C PHE A 276 11.70 4.14 -41.67
N SER A 277 10.52 4.65 -42.01
CA SER A 277 9.79 4.12 -43.15
C SER A 277 10.54 4.59 -44.40
N GLU A 278 11.38 3.74 -44.97
CA GLU A 278 11.77 3.91 -46.37
C GLU A 278 10.49 3.85 -47.21
N LEU A 279 10.08 5.01 -47.73
CA LEU A 279 9.14 5.10 -48.85
C LEU A 279 9.89 4.58 -50.09
N GLY A 280 9.94 3.27 -50.23
CA GLY A 280 10.42 2.60 -51.43
C GLY A 280 9.34 2.56 -52.51
N GLY A 281 9.62 3.23 -53.64
CA GLY A 281 9.18 2.76 -54.95
C GLY A 281 7.99 3.45 -55.59
N ALA A 282 8.16 4.68 -56.06
CA ALA A 282 7.40 5.15 -57.22
C ALA A 282 8.03 4.52 -58.48
N LEU A 283 7.37 3.50 -59.04
CA LEU A 283 7.63 3.02 -60.39
C LEU A 283 7.18 4.11 -61.38
N GLY A 284 8.14 4.81 -61.97
CA GLY A 284 7.95 5.68 -63.12
C GLY A 284 8.60 5.06 -64.35
N HIS A 285 7.78 4.79 -65.36
CA HIS A 285 8.16 4.42 -66.72
C HIS A 285 9.20 5.39 -67.32
N ILE A 286 10.19 4.85 -68.05
CA ILE A 286 10.39 4.90 -69.52
C ILE A 286 11.49 3.87 -69.86
#